data_AF-A0AAW0LDU2-F1
#
_entry.id   AF-A0AAW0LDU2-F1
#
_cell.length_a   1.000
_cell.length_b   1.000
_cell.length_c   1.000
_cell.angle_alpha   90.00
_cell.angle_beta   90.00
_cell.angle_gamma   90.00
#
_symmetry.space_group_name_H-M   'P 1'
#
loop_
_entity.id
_entity.type
_entity.pdbx_description
1 polymer ?
#
loop_
_entity_poly.entity_id
_entity_poly.type
_entity_poly.pdbx_seq_one_letter_code
_entity_poly.pdbx_strand_id
1 'polypeptide(L)'
;MCRQKIKMGLFRSSLSSSLIAVILVLSLAVVCHGGKTSTFVRKVEKTIDMPLNSDVFKVPPGYNAPQQVHITQGDHVGEAMIISWVTVDEPGSSKVVFWSENSKEKRHAKGKVSTYEYYNYKSGFIHHTTIRNLKFNTKYYYAVGIGHTTRQFWFVTPPEVGPDVPYTFGLIGDLGQSYDSNRTLTHYELNPQKGKAVLFVGDLSYADNYPNHDNNRWDSWGRFVERSVAYQPWIWTAGNHEIDYEPSIGETKPFKPYSHRYHVPYKASNSTAPFWYSIKRASAYIIVLSSYSAYGKYTPQYKWLEEELPKVNRTETPWLIVLMHSPWYNSYNYHFLEGESMRVMYEAWFVKYKVDVVFAGHVHAYERSERVSNIAYNVVNGICTPVKDQSAPVYITIGDGGNLEGLATNMTEPQPPYSAYREASFGHAIFDIKNQTHAYYSWHRNQDGYAVEADTMWFFNRYNHPVDDSTSAQS
;
A
#
# COMPACT_ATOMS: atom_id res chain seq x y z
N MET A 1 -83.05 -29.32 45.53
CA MET A 1 -83.60 -28.25 44.67
C MET A 1 -82.45 -27.39 44.14
N CYS A 2 -82.42 -27.13 42.83
CA CYS A 2 -81.63 -26.12 42.08
C CYS A 2 -80.08 -26.15 42.19
N ARG A 3 -79.30 -26.74 41.26
CA ARG A 3 -78.90 -26.33 39.87
C ARG A 3 -78.39 -24.89 39.72
N GLN A 4 -77.07 -24.72 39.51
CA GLN A 4 -76.53 -24.18 38.24
C GLN A 4 -75.03 -24.48 38.06
N LYS A 5 -74.69 -24.84 36.81
CA LYS A 5 -73.36 -25.20 36.29
C LYS A 5 -72.61 -23.94 35.88
N ILE A 6 -71.29 -23.91 36.08
CA ILE A 6 -70.35 -23.31 35.12
C ILE A 6 -69.15 -24.25 34.98
N LYS A 7 -69.03 -24.89 33.81
CA LYS A 7 -67.79 -25.52 33.32
C LYS A 7 -67.03 -24.44 32.57
N MET A 8 -65.77 -24.19 32.93
CA MET A 8 -64.81 -23.49 32.08
C MET A 8 -63.57 -24.36 31.96
N GLY A 9 -63.36 -24.91 30.77
CA GLY A 9 -62.20 -25.71 30.45
C GLY A 9 -60.97 -24.82 30.27
N LEU A 10 -59.90 -25.14 30.98
CA LEU A 10 -58.56 -24.69 30.62
C LEU A 10 -57.98 -25.68 29.62
N PHE A 11 -58.19 -25.40 28.34
CA PHE A 11 -57.32 -25.88 27.27
C PHE A 11 -56.88 -24.66 26.49
N ARG A 12 -55.55 -24.53 26.32
CA ARG A 12 -54.77 -23.54 25.52
C ARG A 12 -53.92 -22.58 26.36
N SER A 13 -52.72 -23.02 26.70
CA SER A 13 -51.59 -22.11 26.94
C SER A 13 -50.23 -22.66 26.46
N SER A 14 -50.20 -23.61 25.53
CA SER A 14 -48.93 -24.12 24.98
C SER A 14 -48.55 -23.53 23.62
N LEU A 15 -49.49 -22.90 22.89
CA LEU A 15 -49.15 -22.29 21.59
C LEU A 15 -48.49 -20.91 21.72
N SER A 16 -48.81 -20.14 22.76
CA SER A 16 -48.30 -18.76 22.92
C SER A 16 -46.84 -18.73 23.38
N SER A 17 -46.44 -19.64 24.26
CA SER A 17 -45.07 -19.76 24.76
C SER A 17 -44.10 -20.28 23.70
N SER A 18 -44.54 -21.20 22.83
CA SER A 18 -43.74 -21.66 21.68
C SER A 18 -43.57 -20.57 20.61
N LEU A 19 -44.61 -19.75 20.37
CA LEU A 19 -44.51 -18.65 19.40
C LEU A 19 -43.60 -17.52 19.91
N ILE A 20 -43.63 -17.21 21.20
CA ILE A 20 -42.74 -16.22 21.82
C ILE A 20 -41.30 -16.72 21.85
N ALA A 21 -41.07 -18.01 22.14
CA ALA A 21 -39.73 -18.60 22.06
C ALA A 21 -39.19 -18.63 20.63
N VAL A 22 -40.03 -18.92 19.63
CA VAL A 22 -39.64 -18.87 18.21
C VAL A 22 -39.37 -17.43 17.77
N ILE A 23 -40.14 -16.44 18.23
CA ILE A 23 -39.88 -15.02 17.97
C ILE A 23 -38.60 -14.56 18.68
N LEU A 24 -38.33 -14.99 19.91
CA LEU A 24 -37.07 -14.70 20.62
C LEU A 24 -35.86 -15.36 19.96
N VAL A 25 -35.99 -16.60 19.48
CA VAL A 25 -34.94 -17.30 18.72
C VAL A 25 -34.75 -16.67 17.34
N LEU A 26 -35.83 -16.21 16.68
CA LEU A 26 -35.76 -15.49 15.40
C LEU A 26 -35.25 -14.05 15.55
N SER A 27 -35.44 -13.40 16.71
CA SER A 27 -34.90 -12.06 16.99
C SER A 27 -33.47 -12.12 17.56
N LEU A 28 -33.07 -13.24 18.18
CA LEU A 28 -31.66 -13.59 18.39
C LEU A 28 -30.97 -14.03 17.09
N ALA A 29 -31.74 -14.44 16.08
CA ALA A 29 -31.29 -14.71 14.72
C ALA A 29 -31.53 -13.53 13.76
N VAL A 30 -31.60 -12.29 14.27
CA VAL A 30 -31.08 -11.18 13.48
C VAL A 30 -29.59 -11.44 13.37
N VAL A 31 -29.21 -12.21 12.36
CA VAL A 31 -27.83 -12.40 11.95
C VAL A 31 -27.35 -11.01 11.55
N CYS A 32 -26.82 -10.26 12.52
CA CYS A 32 -25.92 -9.17 12.24
C CYS A 32 -24.77 -9.82 11.47
N HIS A 33 -24.79 -9.69 10.15
CA HIS A 33 -23.71 -10.09 9.28
C HIS A 33 -22.53 -9.15 9.58
N GLY A 34 -21.84 -9.40 10.69
CA GLY A 34 -20.58 -8.75 11.04
C GLY A 34 -19.47 -9.29 10.14
N GLY A 35 -18.39 -8.52 9.99
CA GLY A 35 -17.22 -8.98 9.26
C GLY A 35 -16.61 -10.27 9.82
N LYS A 36 -15.61 -10.78 9.09
CA LYS A 36 -14.93 -12.03 9.41
C LYS A 36 -13.57 -11.75 10.04
N THR A 37 -13.44 -11.96 11.34
CA THR A 37 -12.12 -12.13 11.97
C THR A 37 -11.66 -13.54 11.66
N SER A 38 -10.48 -13.66 11.07
CA SER A 38 -9.96 -14.97 10.68
C SER A 38 -9.82 -15.91 11.88
N THR A 39 -10.15 -17.18 11.68
CA THR A 39 -9.90 -18.24 12.65
C THR A 39 -8.48 -18.81 12.55
N PHE A 40 -7.70 -18.37 11.55
CA PHE A 40 -6.31 -18.78 11.43
C PHE A 40 -5.48 -18.16 12.55
N VAL A 41 -4.79 -19.02 13.29
CA VAL A 41 -3.85 -18.62 14.34
C VAL A 41 -2.47 -19.08 13.93
N ARG A 42 -1.59 -18.12 13.63
CA ARG A 42 -0.18 -18.43 13.42
C ARG A 42 0.50 -18.73 14.75
N LYS A 43 1.59 -19.50 14.70
CA LYS A 43 2.53 -19.56 15.81
C LYS A 43 3.23 -18.20 15.93
N VAL A 44 3.15 -17.58 17.11
CA VAL A 44 3.84 -16.31 17.37
C VAL A 44 5.33 -16.60 17.48
N GLU A 45 6.08 -16.11 16.50
CA GLU A 45 7.53 -16.18 16.47
C GLU A 45 8.07 -14.76 16.38
N LYS A 46 9.19 -14.52 17.07
CA LYS A 46 9.87 -13.23 17.04
C LYS A 46 10.40 -13.00 15.63
N THR A 47 10.06 -11.87 15.03
CA THR A 47 10.68 -11.44 13.78
C THR A 47 12.13 -11.04 14.02
N ILE A 48 13.03 -11.52 13.17
CA ILE A 48 14.48 -11.28 13.31
C ILE A 48 15.01 -10.73 12.00
N ASP A 49 15.66 -9.58 12.07
CA ASP A 49 16.37 -9.01 10.94
C ASP A 49 17.46 -9.94 10.42
N MET A 50 17.56 -10.05 9.11
CA MET A 50 18.62 -10.82 8.48
C MET A 50 19.99 -10.23 8.88
N PRO A 51 21.00 -11.06 9.16
CA PRO A 51 22.34 -10.59 9.48
C PRO A 51 23.00 -9.98 8.24
N LEU A 52 23.90 -9.00 8.41
CA LEU A 52 24.53 -8.27 7.29
C LEU A 52 25.34 -9.15 6.33
N ASN A 53 25.72 -10.37 6.75
CA ASN A 53 26.39 -11.36 5.92
C ASN A 53 25.44 -12.28 5.13
N SER A 54 24.13 -12.03 5.17
CA SER A 54 23.13 -12.76 4.38
C SER A 54 23.38 -12.58 2.89
N ASP A 55 23.06 -13.60 2.11
CA ASP A 55 23.19 -13.62 0.66
C ASP A 55 22.45 -12.47 -0.03
N VAL A 56 21.24 -12.14 0.44
CA VAL A 56 20.42 -11.05 -0.10
C VAL A 56 21.03 -9.65 0.10
N PHE A 57 22.01 -9.51 1.00
CA PHE A 57 22.73 -8.25 1.21
C PHE A 57 24.10 -8.22 0.55
N LYS A 58 24.44 -9.24 -0.24
CA LYS A 58 25.75 -9.34 -0.88
C LYS A 58 26.01 -8.15 -1.81
N VAL A 59 27.18 -7.55 -1.67
CA VAL A 59 27.63 -6.47 -2.57
C VAL A 59 27.96 -7.07 -3.95
N PRO A 60 27.49 -6.46 -5.05
CA PRO A 60 27.87 -6.87 -6.40
C PRO A 60 29.40 -6.80 -6.60
N PRO A 61 30.04 -7.82 -7.20
CA PRO A 61 31.48 -7.83 -7.38
C PRO A 61 31.93 -6.86 -8.48
N GLY A 62 33.19 -6.44 -8.41
CA GLY A 62 33.84 -5.57 -9.40
C GLY A 62 34.05 -4.15 -8.88
N TYR A 63 35.08 -3.47 -9.39
CA TYR A 63 35.41 -2.11 -8.98
C TYR A 63 34.25 -1.15 -9.29
N ASN A 64 33.86 -0.40 -8.27
CA ASN A 64 32.78 0.58 -8.27
C ASN A 64 31.46 0.06 -8.87
N ALA A 65 31.17 -1.23 -8.67
CA ALA A 65 29.97 -1.87 -9.20
C ALA A 65 28.70 -1.19 -8.65
N PRO A 66 27.76 -0.77 -9.52
CA PRO A 66 26.47 -0.24 -9.08
C PRO A 66 25.74 -1.24 -8.19
N GLN A 67 25.18 -0.77 -7.09
CA GLN A 67 24.35 -1.53 -6.17
C GLN A 67 23.08 -0.76 -5.82
N GLN A 68 22.16 -1.42 -5.11
CA GLN A 68 20.89 -0.80 -4.68
C GLN A 68 20.09 -0.24 -5.88
N VAL A 69 20.16 -0.93 -7.02
CA VAL A 69 19.52 -0.48 -8.26
C VAL A 69 18.00 -0.56 -8.09
N HIS A 70 17.31 0.53 -8.36
CA HIS A 70 15.87 0.58 -8.26
C HIS A 70 15.27 1.53 -9.28
N ILE A 71 14.04 1.25 -9.70
CA ILE A 71 13.31 2.07 -10.67
C ILE A 71 11.94 2.47 -10.14
N THR A 72 11.45 3.63 -10.58
CA THR A 72 10.05 4.05 -10.39
C THR A 72 9.60 4.92 -11.56
N GLN A 73 8.29 5.04 -11.76
CA GLN A 73 7.73 5.84 -12.86
C GLN A 73 8.25 7.29 -12.81
N GLY A 74 8.66 7.84 -13.96
CA GLY A 74 9.39 9.12 -14.04
C GLY A 74 8.61 10.30 -14.60
N ASP A 75 7.34 10.10 -14.92
CA ASP A 75 6.40 11.05 -15.47
C ASP A 75 4.97 10.72 -15.02
N HIS A 76 4.00 11.50 -15.48
CA HIS A 76 2.63 11.33 -15.05
C HIS A 76 1.88 10.20 -15.79
N VAL A 77 2.34 9.73 -16.96
CA VAL A 77 1.56 8.78 -17.81
C VAL A 77 2.27 7.45 -18.10
N GLY A 78 3.57 7.32 -17.81
CA GLY A 78 4.31 6.06 -17.95
C GLY A 78 5.30 6.01 -19.12
N GLU A 79 5.64 7.15 -19.74
CA GLU A 79 6.65 7.25 -20.81
C GLU A 79 8.06 7.55 -20.28
N ALA A 80 8.22 7.66 -18.96
CA ALA A 80 9.50 7.87 -18.31
C ALA A 80 9.70 6.93 -17.12
N MET A 81 10.98 6.69 -16.80
CA MET A 81 11.40 5.91 -15.65
C MET A 81 12.55 6.63 -14.96
N ILE A 82 12.49 6.78 -13.64
CA ILE A 82 13.63 7.18 -12.81
C ILE A 82 14.43 5.92 -12.54
N ILE A 83 15.69 5.91 -12.95
CA ILE A 83 16.65 4.86 -12.66
C ILE A 83 17.60 5.37 -11.58
N SER A 84 17.72 4.62 -10.50
CA SER A 84 18.52 4.99 -9.35
C SER A 84 19.49 3.87 -8.97
N TRP A 85 20.66 4.22 -8.46
CA TRP A 85 21.66 3.26 -7.96
C TRP A 85 22.69 3.98 -7.07
N VAL A 86 23.50 3.20 -6.37
CA VAL A 86 24.62 3.68 -5.55
C VAL A 86 25.93 3.11 -6.06
N THR A 87 26.98 3.94 -6.10
CA THR A 87 28.38 3.51 -6.22
C THR A 87 29.13 3.87 -4.94
N VAL A 88 30.13 3.07 -4.54
CA VAL A 88 30.73 3.17 -3.19
C VAL A 88 32.21 3.49 -3.18
N ASP A 89 32.95 3.16 -4.23
CA ASP A 89 34.40 3.38 -4.27
C ASP A 89 34.74 4.81 -4.71
N GLU A 90 34.00 5.34 -5.69
CA GLU A 90 34.16 6.70 -6.21
C GLU A 90 32.86 7.21 -6.89
N PRO A 91 32.75 8.52 -7.24
CA PRO A 91 31.51 9.09 -7.77
C PRO A 91 30.94 8.38 -9.00
N GLY A 92 31.78 7.86 -9.90
CA GLY A 92 31.30 7.20 -11.12
C GLY A 92 30.48 8.10 -12.05
N SER A 93 29.82 7.49 -13.06
CA SER A 93 29.01 8.20 -14.04
C SER A 93 27.51 8.04 -13.76
N SER A 94 26.74 9.13 -13.67
CA SER A 94 25.26 9.11 -13.69
C SER A 94 24.67 8.82 -15.09
N LYS A 95 25.42 8.21 -16.00
CA LYS A 95 24.93 7.87 -17.35
C LYS A 95 24.17 6.54 -17.32
N VAL A 96 22.96 6.55 -17.86
CA VAL A 96 22.20 5.32 -18.18
C VAL A 96 22.28 5.10 -19.68
N VAL A 97 22.64 3.89 -20.11
CA VAL A 97 22.53 3.45 -21.50
C VAL A 97 21.33 2.52 -21.61
N PHE A 98 20.43 2.74 -22.56
CA PHE A 98 19.18 1.98 -22.63
C PHE A 98 18.66 1.82 -24.07
N TRP A 99 17.95 0.73 -24.33
CA TRP A 99 17.42 0.37 -25.65
C TRP A 99 16.20 -0.54 -25.51
N SER A 100 15.28 -0.48 -26.46
CA SER A 100 14.17 -1.45 -26.51
C SER A 100 14.67 -2.81 -27.01
N GLU A 101 14.03 -3.90 -26.59
CA GLU A 101 14.42 -5.28 -26.95
C GLU A 101 14.57 -5.49 -28.48
N ASN A 102 13.76 -4.80 -29.27
CA ASN A 102 13.77 -4.89 -30.75
C ASN A 102 14.63 -3.81 -31.44
N SER A 103 15.37 -2.99 -30.71
CA SER A 103 16.23 -1.93 -31.27
C SER A 103 17.71 -2.26 -31.13
N LYS A 104 18.48 -1.99 -32.20
CA LYS A 104 19.96 -1.99 -32.15
C LYS A 104 20.52 -0.66 -31.67
N GLU A 105 19.71 0.39 -31.64
CA GLU A 105 20.13 1.73 -31.24
C GLU A 105 20.10 1.87 -29.72
N LYS A 106 21.27 2.15 -29.14
CA LYS A 106 21.43 2.44 -27.71
C LYS A 106 21.37 3.94 -27.46
N ARG A 107 20.31 4.37 -26.77
CA ARG A 107 20.16 5.75 -26.29
C ARG A 107 20.89 5.92 -24.97
N HIS A 108 21.13 7.16 -24.57
CA HIS A 108 21.69 7.46 -23.26
C HIS A 108 20.99 8.64 -22.61
N ALA A 109 20.92 8.61 -21.28
CA ALA A 109 20.46 9.72 -20.45
C ALA A 109 21.54 10.06 -19.41
N LYS A 110 21.62 11.34 -19.04
CA LYS A 110 22.52 11.82 -17.99
C LYS A 110 21.68 12.24 -16.79
N GLY A 111 21.99 11.66 -15.63
CA GLY A 111 21.38 12.04 -14.36
C GLY A 111 22.26 12.95 -13.53
N LYS A 112 21.94 12.95 -12.23
CA LYS A 112 22.70 13.66 -11.19
C LYS A 112 23.25 12.64 -10.19
N VAL A 113 24.21 13.08 -9.40
CA VAL A 113 24.76 12.34 -8.27
C VAL A 113 24.63 13.22 -7.03
N SER A 114 24.36 12.59 -5.89
CA SER A 114 24.27 13.24 -4.59
C SER A 114 24.81 12.32 -3.50
N THR A 115 25.15 12.91 -2.37
CA THR A 115 25.54 12.22 -1.15
C THR A 115 24.82 12.86 0.02
N TYR A 116 24.67 12.15 1.12
CA TYR A 116 24.26 12.73 2.40
C TYR A 116 25.06 12.13 3.55
N GLU A 117 25.11 12.87 4.64
CA GLU A 117 25.65 12.40 5.92
C GLU A 117 24.49 12.29 6.91
N TYR A 118 24.51 11.32 7.80
CA TYR A 118 23.52 11.16 8.87
C TYR A 118 24.24 10.76 10.15
N TYR A 119 24.34 11.66 11.12
CA TYR A 119 25.21 11.49 12.29
C TYR A 119 26.66 11.12 11.89
N ASN A 120 27.11 9.89 12.15
CA ASN A 120 28.44 9.38 11.81
C ASN A 120 28.47 8.56 10.51
N TYR A 121 27.32 8.36 9.86
CA TYR A 121 27.20 7.68 8.58
C TYR A 121 27.41 8.66 7.43
N LYS A 122 28.10 8.20 6.38
CA LYS A 122 28.22 8.89 5.10
C LYS A 122 27.78 7.97 3.98
N SER A 123 26.87 8.44 3.13
CA SER A 123 26.38 7.65 2.02
C SER A 123 27.46 7.42 0.97
N GLY A 124 27.30 6.33 0.21
CA GLY A 124 27.88 6.23 -1.12
C GLY A 124 27.35 7.32 -2.05
N PHE A 125 27.77 7.28 -3.31
CA PHE A 125 27.34 8.21 -4.35
C PHE A 125 26.02 7.73 -4.93
N ILE A 126 24.95 8.46 -4.65
CA ILE A 126 23.59 8.10 -5.04
C ILE A 126 23.26 8.79 -6.37
N HIS A 127 22.91 8.00 -7.37
CA HIS A 127 22.61 8.47 -8.70
C HIS A 127 21.12 8.42 -8.97
N HIS A 128 20.61 9.45 -9.64
CA HIS A 128 19.25 9.46 -10.19
C HIS A 128 19.26 9.96 -11.62
N THR A 129 18.74 9.14 -12.54
CA THR A 129 18.65 9.45 -13.96
C THR A 129 17.25 9.15 -14.47
N THR A 130 16.54 10.17 -14.95
CA THR A 130 15.26 9.96 -15.63
C THR A 130 15.48 9.69 -17.12
N ILE A 131 15.11 8.51 -17.58
CA ILE A 131 14.94 8.20 -19.00
C ILE A 131 13.52 8.59 -19.42
N ARG A 132 13.37 9.22 -20.60
CA ARG A 132 12.11 9.80 -21.09
C ARG A 132 11.82 9.35 -22.53
N ASN A 133 10.63 9.68 -23.02
CA ASN A 133 10.18 9.40 -24.39
C ASN A 133 10.36 7.90 -24.71
N LEU A 134 9.89 7.06 -23.78
CA LEU A 134 9.83 5.61 -23.94
C LEU A 134 8.54 5.25 -24.64
N LYS A 135 8.57 4.21 -25.47
CA LYS A 135 7.35 3.66 -26.07
C LYS A 135 6.57 2.89 -25.00
N PHE A 136 5.25 3.01 -25.00
CA PHE A 136 4.37 2.19 -24.17
C PHE A 136 4.49 0.70 -24.50
N ASN A 137 4.11 -0.15 -23.54
CA ASN A 137 4.05 -1.61 -23.65
C ASN A 137 5.30 -2.24 -24.30
N THR A 138 6.48 -1.72 -23.96
CA THR A 138 7.74 -2.08 -24.61
C THR A 138 8.75 -2.48 -23.54
N LYS A 139 9.40 -3.62 -23.75
CA LYS A 139 10.53 -4.05 -22.93
C LYS A 139 11.77 -3.25 -23.27
N TYR A 140 12.38 -2.67 -22.25
CA TYR A 140 13.63 -1.94 -22.33
C TYR A 140 14.70 -2.65 -21.51
N TYR A 141 15.91 -2.71 -22.07
CA TYR A 141 17.12 -3.00 -21.31
C TYR A 141 17.77 -1.68 -20.93
N TYR A 142 18.39 -1.65 -19.76
CA TYR A 142 19.20 -0.52 -19.33
C TYR A 142 20.47 -0.98 -18.60
N ALA A 143 21.52 -0.18 -18.70
CA ALA A 143 22.80 -0.43 -18.08
C ALA A 143 23.31 0.81 -17.32
N VAL A 144 23.89 0.55 -16.15
CA VAL A 144 24.49 1.53 -15.22
C VAL A 144 25.93 1.12 -14.89
N GLY A 145 26.71 2.02 -14.30
CA GLY A 145 28.14 1.77 -14.02
C GLY A 145 29.04 1.97 -15.24
N ILE A 146 28.61 2.84 -16.17
CA ILE A 146 29.33 3.10 -17.42
C ILE A 146 30.70 3.73 -17.10
N GLY A 147 31.77 3.10 -17.61
CA GLY A 147 33.17 3.48 -17.36
C GLY A 147 33.89 2.55 -16.38
N HIS A 148 33.15 1.76 -15.60
CA HIS A 148 33.69 0.79 -14.62
C HIS A 148 32.96 -0.56 -14.77
N THR A 149 32.61 -1.21 -13.66
CA THR A 149 31.82 -2.43 -13.66
C THR A 149 30.39 -2.13 -14.09
N THR A 150 30.04 -2.51 -15.32
CA THR A 150 28.70 -2.30 -15.86
C THR A 150 27.75 -3.41 -15.43
N ARG A 151 26.54 -3.05 -14.99
CA ARG A 151 25.44 -3.99 -14.72
C ARG A 151 24.26 -3.68 -15.62
N GLN A 152 23.60 -4.72 -16.11
CA GLN A 152 22.46 -4.63 -17.02
C GLN A 152 21.20 -5.21 -16.37
N PHE A 153 20.09 -4.53 -16.59
CA PHE A 153 18.76 -4.87 -16.11
C PHE A 153 17.74 -4.64 -17.23
N TRP A 154 16.46 -4.84 -16.94
CA TRP A 154 15.38 -4.62 -17.88
C TRP A 154 14.09 -4.23 -17.16
N PHE A 155 13.17 -3.56 -17.84
CA PHE A 155 11.82 -3.32 -17.36
C PHE A 155 10.85 -3.27 -18.54
N VAL A 156 9.54 -3.26 -18.27
CA VAL A 156 8.50 -3.09 -19.28
C VAL A 156 7.70 -1.83 -18.97
N THR A 157 7.63 -0.89 -19.91
CA THR A 157 6.75 0.28 -19.79
C THR A 157 5.29 -0.17 -19.72
N PRO A 158 4.41 0.53 -18.96
CA PRO A 158 2.99 0.18 -18.97
C PRO A 158 2.41 0.37 -20.38
N PRO A 159 1.25 -0.24 -20.68
CA PRO A 159 0.45 0.19 -21.82
C PRO A 159 0.06 1.67 -21.67
N GLU A 160 -0.32 2.28 -22.79
CA GLU A 160 -0.87 3.64 -22.78
C GLU A 160 -2.11 3.70 -21.87
N VAL A 161 -2.33 4.86 -21.27
CA VAL A 161 -3.47 5.07 -20.37
C VAL A 161 -4.78 4.90 -21.14
N GLY A 162 -5.74 4.17 -20.55
CA GLY A 162 -7.05 3.97 -21.16
C GLY A 162 -8.00 3.18 -20.26
N PRO A 163 -9.33 3.29 -20.48
CA PRO A 163 -10.33 2.84 -19.51
C PRO A 163 -10.34 1.33 -19.28
N ASP A 164 -10.22 0.54 -20.34
CA ASP A 164 -10.28 -0.93 -20.27
C ASP A 164 -8.90 -1.60 -20.24
N VAL A 165 -7.83 -0.84 -20.00
CA VAL A 165 -6.46 -1.37 -20.02
C VAL A 165 -6.19 -2.19 -18.74
N PRO A 166 -6.03 -3.53 -18.83
CA PRO A 166 -5.81 -4.34 -17.64
C PRO A 166 -4.40 -4.13 -17.06
N TYR A 167 -4.31 -4.19 -15.73
CA TYR A 167 -3.03 -4.04 -15.03
C TYR A 167 -3.04 -4.70 -13.66
N THR A 168 -1.92 -5.32 -13.30
CA THR A 168 -1.77 -6.06 -12.05
C THR A 168 -0.74 -5.36 -11.16
N PHE A 169 -1.20 -4.84 -10.03
CA PHE A 169 -0.37 -4.23 -9.00
C PHE A 169 -0.13 -5.21 -7.85
N GLY A 170 1.11 -5.34 -7.41
CA GLY A 170 1.43 -5.86 -6.09
C GLY A 170 1.25 -4.77 -5.03
N LEU A 171 0.95 -5.18 -3.81
CA LEU A 171 0.73 -4.32 -2.65
C LEU A 171 1.61 -4.82 -1.51
N ILE A 172 2.49 -3.97 -1.01
CA ILE A 172 3.42 -4.26 0.09
C ILE A 172 3.53 -3.01 0.96
N GLY A 173 3.44 -3.17 2.28
CA GLY A 173 3.80 -2.14 3.26
C GLY A 173 4.76 -2.71 4.29
N ASP A 174 5.50 -1.84 4.98
CA ASP A 174 6.11 -2.19 6.26
C ASP A 174 7.04 -3.41 6.14
N LEU A 175 7.86 -3.38 5.07
CA LEU A 175 8.59 -4.56 4.62
C LEU A 175 9.73 -4.88 5.59
N GLY A 176 10.58 -3.91 5.91
CA GLY A 176 11.81 -4.15 6.66
C GLY A 176 12.75 -5.12 5.95
N GLN A 177 13.62 -5.79 6.71
CA GLN A 177 14.67 -6.66 6.17
C GLN A 177 14.90 -7.91 7.04
N SER A 178 13.80 -8.45 7.55
CA SER A 178 13.75 -9.71 8.29
C SER A 178 13.66 -10.93 7.38
N TYR A 179 13.76 -12.10 7.98
CA TYR A 179 13.45 -13.35 7.27
C TYR A 179 12.02 -13.38 6.75
N ASP A 180 11.06 -12.81 7.49
CA ASP A 180 9.67 -12.70 7.03
C ASP A 180 9.54 -11.70 5.87
N SER A 181 10.28 -10.59 5.89
CA SER A 181 10.39 -9.66 4.76
C SER A 181 10.86 -10.37 3.49
N ASN A 182 11.90 -11.21 3.62
CA ASN A 182 12.40 -11.99 2.51
C ASN A 182 11.37 -12.99 1.98
N ARG A 183 10.62 -13.65 2.88
CA ARG A 183 9.53 -14.56 2.50
C ARG A 183 8.41 -13.83 1.77
N THR A 184 7.97 -12.67 2.26
CA THR A 184 6.96 -11.83 1.60
C THR A 184 7.40 -11.45 0.19
N LEU A 185 8.63 -10.95 0.03
CA LEU A 185 9.14 -10.54 -1.27
C LEU A 185 9.25 -11.74 -2.23
N THR A 186 9.69 -12.91 -1.75
CA THR A 186 9.71 -14.15 -2.54
C THR A 186 8.30 -14.62 -2.91
N HIS A 187 7.32 -14.51 -2.00
CA HIS A 187 5.92 -14.87 -2.26
C HIS A 187 5.35 -14.00 -3.37
N TYR A 188 5.61 -12.69 -3.32
CA TYR A 188 5.25 -11.76 -4.39
C TYR A 188 5.88 -12.11 -5.74
N GLU A 189 7.20 -12.36 -5.76
CA GLU A 189 7.95 -12.68 -6.98
C GLU A 189 7.46 -13.99 -7.64
N LEU A 190 7.01 -14.94 -6.84
CA LEU A 190 6.54 -16.26 -7.29
C LEU A 190 5.01 -16.36 -7.43
N ASN A 191 4.27 -15.28 -7.15
CA ASN A 191 2.83 -15.25 -7.25
C ASN A 191 2.38 -15.44 -8.72
N PRO A 192 1.42 -16.36 -9.00
CA PRO A 192 1.02 -16.69 -10.37
C PRO A 192 0.32 -15.54 -11.11
N GLN A 193 -0.24 -14.55 -10.41
CA GLN A 193 -0.89 -13.38 -11.02
C GLN A 193 0.13 -12.40 -11.63
N LYS A 194 1.42 -12.51 -11.27
CA LYS A 194 2.55 -11.74 -11.86
C LYS A 194 2.36 -10.23 -11.81
N GLY A 195 2.55 -9.63 -10.64
CA GLY A 195 2.55 -8.18 -10.46
C GLY A 195 3.55 -7.46 -11.39
N LYS A 196 3.13 -6.32 -11.95
CA LYS A 196 3.89 -5.51 -12.92
C LYS A 196 4.40 -4.16 -12.35
N ALA A 197 3.91 -3.81 -11.17
CA ALA A 197 4.39 -2.74 -10.31
C ALA A 197 4.04 -3.11 -8.86
N VAL A 198 4.77 -2.54 -7.92
CA VAL A 198 4.38 -2.56 -6.50
C VAL A 198 3.88 -1.18 -6.10
N LEU A 199 2.72 -1.11 -5.44
CA LEU A 199 2.31 0.07 -4.68
C LEU A 199 2.83 -0.15 -3.26
N PHE A 200 3.79 0.66 -2.84
CA PHE A 200 4.48 0.50 -1.56
C PHE A 200 3.95 1.54 -0.55
N VAL A 201 3.34 1.08 0.54
CA VAL A 201 2.55 1.95 1.45
C VAL A 201 3.34 2.48 2.65
N GLY A 202 4.67 2.56 2.56
CA GLY A 202 5.56 3.18 3.55
C GLY A 202 6.25 2.17 4.45
N ASP A 203 7.18 2.67 5.27
CA ASP A 203 8.07 1.93 6.16
C ASP A 203 8.93 0.90 5.42
N LEU A 204 9.98 1.40 4.79
CA LEU A 204 10.84 0.65 3.89
C LEU A 204 11.81 -0.21 4.71
N SER A 205 12.81 0.41 5.32
CA SER A 205 14.02 -0.29 5.79
C SER A 205 14.05 -0.61 7.29
N TYR A 206 13.29 0.16 8.09
CA TYR A 206 13.37 0.18 9.55
C TYR A 206 14.80 0.39 10.07
N ALA A 207 15.63 1.13 9.33
CA ALA A 207 17.00 1.45 9.73
C ALA A 207 17.05 2.31 11.01
N ASP A 208 16.00 3.07 11.28
CA ASP A 208 15.81 3.88 12.49
C ASP A 208 15.68 3.06 13.78
N ASN A 209 15.29 1.78 13.68
CA ASN A 209 15.27 0.87 14.83
C ASN A 209 16.67 0.42 15.29
N TYR A 210 17.72 0.79 14.56
CA TYR A 210 19.11 0.51 14.94
C TYR A 210 19.74 1.69 15.69
N PRO A 211 20.78 1.46 16.51
CA PRO A 211 21.47 2.53 17.22
C PRO A 211 21.88 3.69 16.30
N ASN A 212 21.43 4.90 16.63
CA ASN A 212 21.64 6.13 15.85
C ASN A 212 21.08 6.07 14.42
N HIS A 213 20.03 5.27 14.21
CA HIS A 213 19.44 4.98 12.91
C HIS A 213 20.51 4.50 11.92
N ASP A 214 21.15 3.36 12.21
CA ASP A 214 22.29 2.86 11.42
C ASP A 214 21.96 2.78 9.92
N ASN A 215 22.38 3.80 9.17
CA ASN A 215 22.02 3.97 7.77
C ASN A 215 22.70 2.94 6.85
N ASN A 216 23.62 2.11 7.37
CA ASN A 216 24.06 0.90 6.67
C ASN A 216 22.88 -0.07 6.43
N ARG A 217 21.83 -0.01 7.26
CA ARG A 217 20.59 -0.77 7.09
C ARG A 217 19.73 -0.29 5.93
N TRP A 218 19.82 0.98 5.55
CA TRP A 218 19.27 1.44 4.28
C TRP A 218 20.01 0.82 3.09
N ASP A 219 21.33 0.66 3.17
CA ASP A 219 22.13 0.07 2.09
C ASP A 219 21.87 -1.43 1.93
N SER A 220 21.78 -2.18 3.02
CA SER A 220 21.42 -3.61 2.98
C SER A 220 20.01 -3.79 2.43
N TRP A 221 19.04 -2.98 2.87
CA TRP A 221 17.68 -3.02 2.34
C TRP A 221 17.65 -2.76 0.84
N GLY A 222 18.35 -1.73 0.37
CA GLY A 222 18.45 -1.41 -1.05
C GLY A 222 19.02 -2.55 -1.90
N ARG A 223 20.01 -3.30 -1.38
CA ARG A 223 20.54 -4.51 -2.05
C ARG A 223 19.55 -5.67 -2.02
N PHE A 224 18.83 -5.84 -0.91
CA PHE A 224 17.84 -6.89 -0.75
C PHE A 224 16.67 -6.76 -1.73
N VAL A 225 16.08 -5.57 -1.87
CA VAL A 225 14.92 -5.37 -2.75
C VAL A 225 15.27 -5.23 -4.23
N GLU A 226 16.55 -4.98 -4.57
CA GLU A 226 17.04 -4.78 -5.95
C GLU A 226 16.56 -5.89 -6.91
N ARG A 227 16.47 -7.13 -6.42
CA ARG A 227 16.02 -8.28 -7.22
C ARG A 227 14.60 -8.16 -7.77
N SER A 228 13.77 -7.29 -7.18
CA SER A 228 12.43 -6.95 -7.66
C SER A 228 12.41 -5.55 -8.28
N VAL A 229 12.82 -4.53 -7.51
CA VAL A 229 12.63 -3.13 -7.88
C VAL A 229 13.56 -2.64 -9.00
N ALA A 230 14.60 -3.40 -9.38
CA ALA A 230 15.36 -3.11 -10.60
C ALA A 230 14.63 -3.52 -11.89
N TYR A 231 13.54 -4.30 -11.79
CA TYR A 231 12.85 -4.87 -12.95
C TYR A 231 11.41 -4.39 -13.14
N GLN A 232 10.82 -3.85 -12.09
CA GLN A 232 9.48 -3.27 -12.09
C GLN A 232 9.43 -2.09 -11.13
N PRO A 233 8.65 -1.04 -11.44
CA PRO A 233 8.62 0.14 -10.59
C PRO A 233 7.87 -0.14 -9.30
N TRP A 234 8.45 0.31 -8.19
CA TRP A 234 7.75 0.45 -6.93
C TRP A 234 7.32 1.91 -6.77
N ILE A 235 6.07 2.14 -6.41
CA ILE A 235 5.47 3.47 -6.22
C ILE A 235 5.51 3.77 -4.73
N TRP A 236 6.33 4.77 -4.36
CA TRP A 236 6.75 4.99 -2.99
C TRP A 236 5.78 5.89 -2.22
N THR A 237 5.36 5.43 -1.06
CA THR A 237 4.73 6.22 0.00
C THR A 237 5.73 6.36 1.16
N ALA A 238 5.76 7.51 1.84
CA ALA A 238 6.63 7.70 3.00
C ALA A 238 5.87 7.37 4.30
N GLY A 239 6.40 6.45 5.10
CA GLY A 239 5.88 6.07 6.42
C GLY A 239 6.55 6.82 7.58
N ASN A 240 6.28 6.40 8.82
CA ASN A 240 6.90 7.03 9.99
C ASN A 240 8.36 6.64 10.15
N HIS A 241 8.76 5.42 9.77
CA HIS A 241 10.16 4.99 9.83
C HIS A 241 11.04 5.71 8.79
N GLU A 242 10.43 6.40 7.82
CA GLU A 242 11.15 7.32 6.94
C GLU A 242 11.34 8.71 7.54
N ILE A 243 10.68 9.08 8.65
CA ILE A 243 10.80 10.41 9.24
C ILE A 243 12.25 10.67 9.66
N ASP A 244 12.94 9.69 10.24
CA ASP A 244 14.35 9.80 10.63
C ASP A 244 14.66 11.06 11.47
N TYR A 245 13.73 11.47 12.34
CA TYR A 245 13.87 12.64 13.21
C TYR A 245 14.47 12.24 14.56
N GLU A 246 15.76 12.49 14.73
CA GLU A 246 16.52 12.15 15.93
C GLU A 246 17.35 13.36 16.42
N PRO A 247 16.73 14.29 17.18
CA PRO A 247 17.41 15.47 17.67
C PRO A 247 18.59 15.18 18.59
N SER A 248 18.61 14.03 19.29
CA SER A 248 19.68 13.69 20.24
C SER A 248 21.04 13.49 19.57
N ILE A 249 21.05 13.18 18.27
CA ILE A 249 22.26 13.07 17.45
C ILE A 249 22.40 14.21 16.42
N GLY A 250 21.57 15.25 16.53
CA GLY A 250 21.59 16.45 15.67
C GLY A 250 20.80 16.31 14.35
N GLU A 251 20.08 15.21 14.14
CA GLU A 251 19.35 14.94 12.91
C GLU A 251 17.89 15.41 13.03
N THR A 252 17.66 16.67 12.65
CA THR A 252 16.36 17.35 12.84
C THR A 252 15.57 17.56 11.55
N LYS A 253 16.09 17.11 10.40
CA LYS A 253 15.44 17.25 9.10
C LYS A 253 14.68 15.96 8.75
N PRO A 254 13.33 15.98 8.75
CA PRO A 254 12.55 14.80 8.42
C PRO A 254 12.84 14.26 7.02
N PHE A 255 12.70 12.95 6.84
CA PHE A 255 12.80 12.25 5.56
C PHE A 255 14.16 12.36 4.89
N LYS A 256 15.21 12.71 5.62
CA LYS A 256 16.53 12.98 5.03
C LYS A 256 17.10 11.74 4.32
N PRO A 257 17.25 10.55 4.93
CA PRO A 257 17.71 9.36 4.20
C PRO A 257 16.79 8.97 3.04
N TYR A 258 15.47 8.88 3.30
CA TYR A 258 14.47 8.52 2.29
C TYR A 258 14.53 9.43 1.05
N SER A 259 14.50 10.75 1.23
CA SER A 259 14.43 11.72 0.12
C SER A 259 15.71 11.80 -0.72
N HIS A 260 16.85 11.36 -0.19
CA HIS A 260 18.09 11.22 -0.98
C HIS A 260 18.15 9.89 -1.73
N ARG A 261 17.46 8.85 -1.27
CA ARG A 261 17.55 7.49 -1.84
C ARG A 261 16.42 7.18 -2.82
N TYR A 262 15.20 7.65 -2.57
CA TYR A 262 14.00 7.26 -3.34
C TYR A 262 13.32 8.49 -3.94
N HIS A 263 13.72 8.86 -5.15
CA HIS A 263 13.09 9.94 -5.90
C HIS A 263 11.76 9.50 -6.52
N VAL A 264 10.78 10.41 -6.52
CA VAL A 264 9.43 10.22 -7.11
C VAL A 264 9.12 11.29 -8.16
N PRO A 265 8.16 11.08 -9.09
CA PRO A 265 7.86 12.02 -10.16
C PRO A 265 6.96 13.19 -9.73
N TYR A 266 7.10 13.71 -8.50
CA TYR A 266 6.14 14.65 -7.89
C TYR A 266 5.86 15.94 -8.69
N LYS A 267 6.87 16.43 -9.42
CA LYS A 267 6.69 17.61 -10.30
C LYS A 267 5.79 17.33 -11.49
N ALA A 268 5.68 16.08 -11.93
CA ALA A 268 4.82 15.70 -13.05
C ALA A 268 3.32 15.84 -12.73
N SER A 269 2.95 15.82 -11.45
CA SER A 269 1.60 16.10 -10.95
C SER A 269 1.46 17.49 -10.33
N ASN A 270 2.37 18.43 -10.62
CA ASN A 270 2.42 19.77 -10.04
C ASN A 270 2.48 19.81 -8.50
N SER A 271 3.01 18.76 -7.86
CA SER A 271 3.30 18.79 -6.42
C SER A 271 4.58 19.60 -6.14
N THR A 272 4.67 20.16 -4.95
CA THR A 272 5.82 20.93 -4.47
C THR A 272 6.81 20.11 -3.63
N ALA A 273 6.46 18.89 -3.23
CA ALA A 273 7.30 18.03 -2.40
C ALA A 273 7.22 16.55 -2.82
N PRO A 274 8.27 15.74 -2.54
CA PRO A 274 8.33 14.33 -2.96
C PRO A 274 7.51 13.38 -2.08
N PHE A 275 6.65 13.89 -1.19
CA PHE A 275 5.90 13.06 -0.23
C PHE A 275 4.43 12.90 -0.60
N TRP A 276 3.91 13.77 -1.47
CA TRP A 276 2.57 13.64 -2.05
C TRP A 276 2.64 13.95 -3.54
N TYR A 277 2.05 13.09 -4.36
CA TYR A 277 2.09 13.19 -5.80
C TYR A 277 1.05 12.26 -6.43
N SER A 278 0.89 12.33 -7.74
CA SER A 278 0.05 11.39 -8.47
C SER A 278 0.73 10.89 -9.74
N ILE A 279 0.28 9.72 -10.18
CA ILE A 279 0.62 9.15 -11.48
C ILE A 279 -0.61 8.49 -12.09
N LYS A 280 -0.63 8.41 -13.41
CA LYS A 280 -1.50 7.52 -14.19
C LYS A 280 -0.68 6.35 -14.69
N ARG A 281 -1.25 5.15 -14.60
CA ARG A 281 -0.63 3.93 -15.12
C ARG A 281 -1.71 2.95 -15.57
N ALA A 282 -1.72 2.60 -16.85
CA ALA A 282 -2.80 1.82 -17.46
C ALA A 282 -4.17 2.49 -17.20
N SER A 283 -5.15 1.78 -16.63
CA SER A 283 -6.47 2.33 -16.32
C SER A 283 -6.58 2.97 -14.91
N ALA A 284 -5.46 3.15 -14.20
CA ALA A 284 -5.46 3.64 -12.82
C ALA A 284 -4.91 5.07 -12.70
N TYR A 285 -5.61 5.89 -11.91
CA TYR A 285 -5.14 7.16 -11.38
C TYR A 285 -4.77 6.94 -9.92
N ILE A 286 -3.49 7.10 -9.59
CA ILE A 286 -2.94 6.79 -8.26
C ILE A 286 -2.53 8.10 -7.60
N ILE A 287 -3.13 8.39 -6.45
CA ILE A 287 -2.77 9.52 -5.59
C ILE A 287 -1.97 8.98 -4.40
N VAL A 288 -0.77 9.48 -4.18
CA VAL A 288 0.05 9.18 -3.00
C VAL A 288 0.00 10.37 -2.05
N LEU A 289 -0.34 10.13 -0.80
CA LEU A 289 -0.40 11.13 0.27
C LEU A 289 0.67 10.87 1.34
N SER A 290 1.01 11.90 2.10
CA SER A 290 1.94 11.83 3.22
C SER A 290 1.22 12.05 4.55
N SER A 291 1.09 10.96 5.32
CA SER A 291 0.52 10.95 6.67
C SER A 291 1.30 11.83 7.66
N TYR A 292 2.58 12.10 7.39
CA TYR A 292 3.51 12.79 8.30
C TYR A 292 4.00 14.15 7.77
N SER A 293 3.39 14.64 6.69
CA SER A 293 3.52 16.04 6.26
C SER A 293 2.31 16.84 6.68
N ALA A 294 2.40 18.17 6.68
CA ALA A 294 1.23 19.01 7.00
C ALA A 294 0.12 18.82 5.95
N TYR A 295 -1.10 18.53 6.41
CA TYR A 295 -2.32 18.35 5.59
C TYR A 295 -3.51 19.21 6.06
N GLY A 296 -3.30 20.08 7.05
CA GLY A 296 -4.30 21.05 7.48
C GLY A 296 -4.73 21.98 6.35
N LYS A 297 -5.91 22.62 6.49
CA LYS A 297 -6.43 23.56 5.48
C LYS A 297 -5.36 24.60 5.10
N TYR A 298 -5.22 24.86 3.81
CA TYR A 298 -4.25 25.79 3.20
C TYR A 298 -2.78 25.35 3.19
N THR A 299 -2.43 24.20 3.76
CA THR A 299 -1.08 23.63 3.60
C THR A 299 -0.83 23.21 2.15
N PRO A 300 0.45 23.06 1.73
CA PRO A 300 0.78 22.65 0.37
C PRO A 300 0.13 21.33 -0.08
N GLN A 301 0.13 20.30 0.77
CA GLN A 301 -0.50 19.01 0.46
C GLN A 301 -2.02 19.15 0.32
N TYR A 302 -2.68 19.88 1.22
CA TYR A 302 -4.13 20.13 1.15
C TYR A 302 -4.51 20.83 -0.15
N LYS A 303 -3.82 21.92 -0.50
CA LYS A 303 -4.10 22.69 -1.72
C LYS A 303 -3.83 21.85 -2.97
N TRP A 304 -2.74 21.10 -2.98
CA TRP A 304 -2.44 20.19 -4.07
C TRP A 304 -3.55 19.14 -4.26
N LEU A 305 -3.99 18.48 -3.18
CA LEU A 305 -5.04 17.46 -3.28
C LEU A 305 -6.40 18.05 -3.71
N GLU A 306 -6.73 19.25 -3.21
CA GLU A 306 -7.92 20.01 -3.62
C GLU A 306 -7.94 20.29 -5.13
N GLU A 307 -6.76 20.57 -5.72
CA GLU A 307 -6.58 20.77 -7.16
C GLU A 307 -6.42 19.45 -7.93
N GLU A 308 -5.96 18.39 -7.30
CA GLU A 308 -5.66 17.12 -7.96
C GLU A 308 -6.90 16.27 -8.21
N LEU A 309 -7.78 16.14 -7.22
CA LEU A 309 -9.00 15.33 -7.36
C LEU A 309 -9.88 15.74 -8.55
N PRO A 310 -10.10 17.05 -8.85
CA PRO A 310 -10.79 17.48 -10.07
C PRO A 310 -10.14 17.06 -11.39
N LYS A 311 -8.84 16.76 -11.41
CA LYS A 311 -8.12 16.33 -12.63
C LYS A 311 -8.36 14.87 -12.98
N VAL A 312 -8.95 14.09 -12.07
CA VAL A 312 -9.24 12.68 -12.30
C VAL A 312 -10.31 12.55 -13.37
N ASN A 313 -9.92 12.06 -14.54
CA ASN A 313 -10.84 11.72 -15.62
C ASN A 313 -11.19 10.23 -15.59
N ARG A 314 -12.38 9.89 -15.06
CA ARG A 314 -12.81 8.48 -14.90
C ARG A 314 -13.12 7.76 -16.22
N THR A 315 -13.26 8.47 -17.34
CA THR A 315 -13.39 7.84 -18.67
C THR A 315 -12.03 7.50 -19.30
N GLU A 316 -10.94 8.02 -18.75
CA GLU A 316 -9.56 7.72 -19.15
C GLU A 316 -8.94 6.71 -18.16
N THR A 317 -9.03 7.01 -16.86
CA THR A 317 -8.55 6.19 -15.75
C THR A 317 -9.69 5.92 -14.76
N PRO A 318 -10.50 4.87 -14.98
CA PRO A 318 -11.66 4.58 -14.16
C PRO A 318 -11.31 4.19 -12.72
N TRP A 319 -10.12 3.62 -12.48
CA TRP A 319 -9.70 3.20 -11.15
C TRP A 319 -8.99 4.33 -10.42
N LEU A 320 -9.65 4.94 -9.43
CA LEU A 320 -9.07 5.94 -8.55
C LEU A 320 -8.57 5.28 -7.27
N ILE A 321 -7.24 5.22 -7.12
CA ILE A 321 -6.54 4.55 -6.01
C ILE A 321 -5.84 5.62 -5.18
N VAL A 322 -5.92 5.52 -3.86
CA VAL A 322 -5.15 6.35 -2.93
C VAL A 322 -4.19 5.48 -2.13
N LEU A 323 -2.94 5.94 -1.99
CA LEU A 323 -1.94 5.40 -1.09
C LEU A 323 -1.67 6.40 0.03
N MET A 324 -1.57 5.90 1.25
CA MET A 324 -1.09 6.62 2.43
C MET A 324 -0.43 5.61 3.37
N HIS A 325 0.18 6.07 4.46
CA HIS A 325 0.81 5.14 5.39
C HIS A 325 -0.12 4.79 6.56
N SER A 326 -0.55 5.78 7.35
CA SER A 326 -1.41 5.56 8.52
C SER A 326 -2.88 5.33 8.12
N PRO A 327 -3.50 4.17 8.45
CA PRO A 327 -4.88 3.84 8.06
C PRO A 327 -5.92 4.66 8.84
N TRP A 328 -6.99 5.07 8.16
CA TRP A 328 -8.12 5.79 8.79
C TRP A 328 -9.12 4.86 9.47
N TYR A 329 -9.37 3.69 8.86
CA TYR A 329 -10.18 2.64 9.43
C TYR A 329 -9.25 1.51 9.83
N ASN A 330 -9.07 1.35 11.14
CA ASN A 330 -8.20 0.36 11.75
C ASN A 330 -8.92 -0.18 13.00
N SER A 331 -9.12 -1.50 13.04
CA SER A 331 -9.73 -2.17 14.18
C SER A 331 -8.71 -2.99 15.01
N TYR A 332 -7.41 -2.81 14.78
CA TYR A 332 -6.36 -3.24 15.69
C TYR A 332 -6.15 -2.21 16.81
N ASN A 333 -5.72 -2.69 17.98
CA ASN A 333 -5.40 -1.81 19.10
C ASN A 333 -4.08 -1.05 18.86
N TYR A 334 -3.17 -1.62 18.06
CA TYR A 334 -1.95 -0.96 17.63
C TYR A 334 -2.30 0.18 16.65
N HIS A 335 -1.82 1.39 16.93
CA HIS A 335 -2.13 2.62 16.19
C HIS A 335 -3.64 2.92 16.02
N PHE A 336 -4.46 2.50 16.98
CA PHE A 336 -5.90 2.75 16.96
C PHE A 336 -6.21 4.25 16.95
N LEU A 337 -7.00 4.71 15.97
CA LEU A 337 -7.42 6.10 15.76
C LEU A 337 -6.30 7.10 15.41
N GLU A 338 -5.07 6.66 15.11
CA GLU A 338 -4.00 7.60 14.71
C GLU A 338 -4.30 8.33 13.40
N GLY A 339 -5.00 7.68 12.46
CA GLY A 339 -5.40 8.27 11.19
C GLY A 339 -6.55 9.29 11.27
N GLU A 340 -7.19 9.48 12.43
CA GLU A 340 -8.40 10.30 12.57
C GLU A 340 -8.21 11.76 12.11
N SER A 341 -7.05 12.35 12.41
CA SER A 341 -6.76 13.74 12.04
C SER A 341 -6.76 13.95 10.52
N MET A 342 -6.27 12.98 9.74
CA MET A 342 -6.30 13.05 8.28
C MET A 342 -7.67 12.63 7.73
N ARG A 343 -8.35 11.65 8.35
CA ARG A 343 -9.72 11.23 7.99
C ARG A 343 -10.68 12.43 8.01
N VAL A 344 -10.68 13.21 9.10
CA VAL A 344 -11.50 14.41 9.26
C VAL A 344 -11.27 15.43 8.13
N MET A 345 -10.03 15.51 7.61
CA MET A 345 -9.69 16.46 6.56
C MET A 345 -10.13 16.00 5.16
N TYR A 346 -10.02 14.71 4.85
CA TYR A 346 -10.07 14.22 3.46
C TYR A 346 -11.15 13.18 3.16
N GLU A 347 -11.75 12.51 4.15
CA GLU A 347 -12.73 11.44 3.89
C GLU A 347 -13.92 11.92 3.06
N ALA A 348 -14.46 13.10 3.37
CA ALA A 348 -15.56 13.68 2.60
C ALA A 348 -15.19 13.91 1.13
N TRP A 349 -13.91 14.17 0.82
CA TRP A 349 -13.45 14.27 -0.56
C TRP A 349 -13.35 12.91 -1.23
N PHE A 350 -12.89 11.88 -0.52
CA PHE A 350 -12.80 10.53 -1.09
C PHE A 350 -14.18 9.97 -1.44
N VAL A 351 -15.17 10.22 -0.59
CA VAL A 351 -16.58 9.92 -0.86
C VAL A 351 -17.11 10.74 -2.05
N LYS A 352 -16.86 12.06 -2.06
CA LYS A 352 -17.29 12.95 -3.16
C LYS A 352 -16.76 12.52 -4.53
N TYR A 353 -15.48 12.16 -4.60
CA TYR A 353 -14.82 11.75 -5.84
C TYR A 353 -14.89 10.25 -6.09
N LYS A 354 -15.60 9.50 -5.23
CA LYS A 354 -15.85 8.07 -5.37
C LYS A 354 -14.56 7.28 -5.57
N VAL A 355 -13.59 7.50 -4.69
CA VAL A 355 -12.34 6.72 -4.66
C VAL A 355 -12.72 5.24 -4.59
N ASP A 356 -12.06 4.39 -5.37
CA ASP A 356 -12.41 2.97 -5.42
C ASP A 356 -11.85 2.24 -4.19
N VAL A 357 -10.58 2.52 -3.87
CA VAL A 357 -9.82 1.87 -2.79
C VAL A 357 -8.73 2.79 -2.22
N VAL A 358 -8.51 2.69 -0.92
CA VAL A 358 -7.40 3.31 -0.19
C VAL A 358 -6.53 2.19 0.38
N PHE A 359 -5.23 2.20 0.07
CA PHE A 359 -4.26 1.28 0.67
C PHE A 359 -3.39 2.02 1.69
N ALA A 360 -3.20 1.38 2.84
CA ALA A 360 -2.40 1.86 3.96
C ALA A 360 -1.52 0.75 4.53
N GLY A 361 -0.45 1.12 5.23
CA GLY A 361 0.46 0.24 5.94
C GLY A 361 0.32 0.40 7.44
N HIS A 362 1.44 0.62 8.13
CA HIS A 362 1.59 1.09 9.51
C HIS A 362 1.19 0.09 10.59
N VAL A 363 -0.01 -0.47 10.47
CA VAL A 363 -0.47 -1.53 11.35
C VAL A 363 0.05 -2.85 10.79
N HIS A 364 0.85 -3.55 11.60
CA HIS A 364 1.55 -4.77 11.19
C HIS A 364 0.64 -6.00 11.13
N ALA A 365 -0.39 -5.92 10.31
CA ALA A 365 -1.39 -6.96 10.08
C ALA A 365 -2.18 -6.64 8.80
N TYR A 366 -3.12 -7.51 8.47
CA TYR A 366 -4.05 -7.33 7.36
C TYR A 366 -5.44 -6.94 7.86
N GLU A 367 -6.07 -5.97 7.19
CA GLU A 367 -7.49 -5.66 7.34
C GLU A 367 -8.10 -5.07 6.06
N ARG A 368 -9.36 -5.41 5.81
CA ARG A 368 -10.19 -4.85 4.74
C ARG A 368 -11.51 -4.37 5.33
N SER A 369 -11.87 -3.12 5.06
CA SER A 369 -13.15 -2.55 5.48
C SER A 369 -14.30 -2.96 4.54
N GLU A 370 -15.53 -2.76 4.99
CA GLU A 370 -16.68 -2.53 4.10
C GLU A 370 -16.59 -1.12 3.50
N ARG A 371 -17.44 -0.79 2.52
CA ARG A 371 -17.60 0.59 2.05
C ARG A 371 -18.40 1.40 3.06
N VAL A 372 -17.71 2.22 3.84
CA VAL A 372 -18.30 3.05 4.89
C VAL A 372 -17.80 4.48 4.83
N SER A 373 -18.61 5.41 5.33
CA SER A 373 -18.19 6.78 5.59
C SER A 373 -18.60 7.26 6.98
N ASN A 374 -17.80 8.16 7.56
CA ASN A 374 -18.08 8.82 8.84
C ASN A 374 -17.92 10.35 8.73
N ILE A 375 -18.65 10.93 7.77
CA ILE A 375 -18.51 12.33 7.35
C ILE A 375 -19.68 13.23 7.79
N ALA A 376 -20.66 12.68 8.50
CA ALA A 376 -21.88 13.41 8.90
C ALA A 376 -21.71 14.21 10.22
N TYR A 377 -20.63 14.00 10.95
CA TYR A 377 -20.40 14.64 12.25
C TYR A 377 -20.27 16.16 12.13
N ASN A 378 -21.03 16.90 12.94
CA ASN A 378 -20.95 18.37 13.01
C ASN A 378 -20.85 18.91 14.44
N VAL A 379 -20.35 18.09 15.36
CA VAL A 379 -20.32 18.35 16.82
C VAL A 379 -21.69 18.27 17.48
N VAL A 380 -22.67 19.07 17.05
CA VAL A 380 -23.97 19.19 17.73
C VAL A 380 -24.89 18.00 17.48
N ASN A 381 -24.81 17.38 16.30
CA ASN A 381 -25.71 16.29 15.91
C ASN A 381 -25.35 14.93 16.53
N GLY A 382 -24.14 14.77 17.09
CA GLY A 382 -23.67 13.49 17.63
C GLY A 382 -23.56 12.35 16.61
N ILE A 383 -23.65 12.61 15.31
CA ILE A 383 -23.60 11.57 14.27
C ILE A 383 -22.14 11.23 13.96
N CYS A 384 -21.56 10.32 14.74
CA CYS A 384 -20.13 9.94 14.66
C CYS A 384 -19.91 8.43 14.43
N THR A 385 -20.95 7.69 14.05
CA THR A 385 -20.87 6.26 13.74
C THR A 385 -20.67 6.08 12.23
N PRO A 386 -19.65 5.31 11.78
CA PRO A 386 -19.53 4.94 10.38
C PRO A 386 -20.78 4.23 9.87
N VAL A 387 -21.24 4.61 8.68
CA VAL A 387 -22.41 4.02 8.02
C VAL A 387 -22.04 3.44 6.66
N LYS A 388 -22.75 2.41 6.20
CA LYS A 388 -22.58 1.87 4.84
C LYS A 388 -22.81 2.98 3.81
N ASP A 389 -21.86 3.13 2.90
CA ASP A 389 -21.89 4.18 1.86
C ASP A 389 -21.23 3.66 0.58
N GLN A 390 -22.03 3.36 -0.44
CA GLN A 390 -21.53 2.83 -1.72
C GLN A 390 -20.69 3.83 -2.52
N SER A 391 -20.67 5.11 -2.14
CA SER A 391 -19.78 6.12 -2.71
C SER A 391 -18.40 6.16 -2.03
N ALA A 392 -18.25 5.53 -0.87
CA ALA A 392 -16.99 5.47 -0.16
C ALA A 392 -16.03 4.42 -0.75
N PRO A 393 -14.71 4.60 -0.59
CA PRO A 393 -13.74 3.58 -0.91
C PRO A 393 -13.84 2.39 0.05
N VAL A 394 -13.24 1.26 -0.37
CA VAL A 394 -12.78 0.24 0.58
C VAL A 394 -11.44 0.69 1.14
N TYR A 395 -11.25 0.58 2.45
CA TYR A 395 -9.98 0.83 3.12
C TYR A 395 -9.29 -0.50 3.38
N ILE A 396 -8.03 -0.60 2.97
CA ILE A 396 -7.21 -1.81 3.15
C ILE A 396 -5.91 -1.46 3.86
N THR A 397 -5.68 -2.13 4.98
CA THR A 397 -4.42 -2.15 5.71
C THR A 397 -3.61 -3.36 5.24
N ILE A 398 -2.42 -3.13 4.72
CA ILE A 398 -1.48 -4.12 4.18
C ILE A 398 -0.05 -3.83 4.68
N GLY A 399 0.07 -3.51 5.98
CA GLY A 399 1.33 -3.24 6.67
C GLY A 399 2.02 -4.51 7.19
N ASP A 400 1.69 -5.67 6.63
CA ASP A 400 2.12 -6.98 7.08
C ASP A 400 3.32 -7.53 6.30
N GLY A 401 4.18 -6.65 5.78
CA GLY A 401 5.30 -7.02 4.93
C GLY A 401 6.39 -7.84 5.63
N GLY A 402 6.47 -7.77 6.96
CA GLY A 402 7.38 -8.62 7.75
C GLY A 402 8.46 -7.87 8.51
N ASN A 403 8.27 -6.60 8.85
CA ASN A 403 9.26 -5.83 9.61
C ASN A 403 9.65 -6.45 10.97
N LEU A 404 10.77 -5.97 11.53
CA LEU A 404 11.34 -6.50 12.76
C LEU A 404 10.50 -6.28 14.03
N GLU A 405 9.55 -5.34 14.02
CA GLU A 405 8.71 -5.07 15.18
C GLU A 405 7.68 -6.18 15.40
N GLY A 406 7.39 -6.95 14.35
CA GLY A 406 6.50 -8.09 14.39
C GLY A 406 5.05 -7.70 14.18
N LEU A 407 4.14 -8.66 14.39
CA LEU A 407 2.73 -8.47 14.09
C LEU A 407 1.95 -7.73 15.17
N ALA A 408 1.00 -6.90 14.73
CA ALA A 408 -0.11 -6.43 15.53
C ALA A 408 -1.16 -7.55 15.67
N THR A 409 -1.15 -8.28 16.78
CA THR A 409 -2.09 -9.39 17.03
C THR A 409 -3.33 -8.99 17.82
N ASN A 410 -3.27 -7.86 18.54
CA ASN A 410 -4.33 -7.43 19.43
C ASN A 410 -5.37 -6.58 18.69
N MET A 411 -6.61 -7.08 18.63
CA MET A 411 -7.74 -6.46 17.92
C MET A 411 -8.76 -5.86 18.90
N THR A 412 -9.49 -4.86 18.45
CA THR A 412 -10.69 -4.37 19.14
C THR A 412 -11.77 -5.46 19.11
N GLU A 413 -12.50 -5.63 20.22
CA GLU A 413 -13.57 -6.63 20.33
C GLU A 413 -14.88 -6.02 20.84
N PRO A 414 -16.04 -6.39 20.27
CA PRO A 414 -16.20 -7.26 19.10
C PRO A 414 -15.68 -6.59 17.81
N GLN A 415 -15.49 -7.37 16.75
CA GLN A 415 -15.18 -6.80 15.42
C GLN A 415 -16.20 -5.71 15.05
N PRO A 416 -15.75 -4.48 14.74
CA PRO A 416 -16.66 -3.42 14.40
C PRO A 416 -17.32 -3.66 13.03
N PRO A 417 -18.58 -3.24 12.81
CA PRO A 417 -19.30 -3.51 11.56
C PRO A 417 -18.67 -2.93 10.29
N TYR A 418 -17.75 -1.96 10.40
CA TYR A 418 -17.03 -1.42 9.26
C TYR A 418 -15.88 -2.33 8.80
N SER A 419 -15.40 -3.26 9.63
CA SER A 419 -14.32 -4.18 9.29
C SER A 419 -14.91 -5.40 8.62
N ALA A 420 -14.60 -5.65 7.34
CA ALA A 420 -15.12 -6.80 6.58
C ALA A 420 -14.26 -8.05 6.81
N TYR A 421 -12.95 -7.91 6.85
CA TYR A 421 -12.00 -8.99 7.14
C TYR A 421 -10.80 -8.43 7.92
N ARG A 422 -10.26 -9.21 8.86
CA ARG A 422 -8.99 -8.89 9.54
C ARG A 422 -8.26 -10.14 10.00
N GLU A 423 -6.93 -10.14 9.85
CA GLU A 423 -6.06 -11.23 10.29
C GLU A 423 -4.63 -10.75 10.55
N ALA A 424 -4.04 -11.21 11.66
CA ALA A 424 -2.64 -10.99 11.98
C ALA A 424 -1.75 -12.11 11.40
N SER A 425 -1.42 -12.01 10.12
CA SER A 425 -0.43 -12.82 9.41
C SER A 425 0.45 -11.92 8.56
N PHE A 426 1.67 -12.35 8.23
CA PHE A 426 2.50 -11.64 7.25
C PHE A 426 2.11 -12.06 5.84
N GLY A 427 2.30 -11.16 4.88
CA GLY A 427 1.91 -11.40 3.51
C GLY A 427 2.08 -10.19 2.59
N HIS A 428 1.52 -10.35 1.40
CA HIS A 428 1.36 -9.29 0.41
C HIS A 428 -0.02 -9.44 -0.25
N ALA A 429 -0.42 -8.44 -1.03
CA ALA A 429 -1.65 -8.55 -1.82
C ALA A 429 -1.44 -8.23 -3.30
N ILE A 430 -2.40 -8.64 -4.11
CA ILE A 430 -2.49 -8.35 -5.53
C ILE A 430 -3.79 -7.60 -5.78
N PHE A 431 -3.71 -6.51 -6.55
CA PHE A 431 -4.84 -5.79 -7.12
C PHE A 431 -4.78 -5.88 -8.64
N ASP A 432 -5.62 -6.73 -9.21
CA ASP A 432 -5.60 -7.12 -10.61
C ASP A 432 -6.79 -6.53 -11.38
N ILE A 433 -6.56 -5.38 -12.00
CA ILE A 433 -7.56 -4.68 -12.80
C ILE A 433 -7.81 -5.45 -14.10
N LYS A 434 -9.07 -5.81 -14.33
CA LYS A 434 -9.49 -6.53 -15.54
C LYS A 434 -9.94 -5.59 -16.65
N ASN A 435 -10.69 -4.55 -16.31
CA ASN A 435 -11.26 -3.56 -17.23
C ASN A 435 -11.80 -2.37 -16.42
N GLN A 436 -12.58 -1.47 -17.05
CA GLN A 436 -13.13 -0.28 -16.37
C GLN A 436 -14.17 -0.56 -15.27
N THR A 437 -14.65 -1.80 -15.14
CA THR A 437 -15.73 -2.18 -14.21
C THR A 437 -15.29 -3.15 -13.11
N HIS A 438 -14.34 -4.04 -13.40
CA HIS A 438 -13.92 -5.11 -12.50
C HIS A 438 -12.42 -5.08 -12.21
N ALA A 439 -12.08 -5.18 -10.93
CA ALA A 439 -10.74 -5.53 -10.46
C ALA A 439 -10.85 -6.67 -9.44
N TYR A 440 -9.90 -7.60 -9.48
CA TYR A 440 -9.82 -8.69 -8.52
C TYR A 440 -8.76 -8.38 -7.48
N TYR A 441 -9.12 -8.47 -6.22
CA TYR A 441 -8.21 -8.31 -5.10
C TYR A 441 -8.02 -9.66 -4.41
N SER A 442 -6.77 -9.95 -4.03
CA SER A 442 -6.44 -11.14 -3.24
C SER A 442 -5.26 -10.86 -2.31
N TRP A 443 -5.40 -11.25 -1.05
CA TRP A 443 -4.33 -11.23 -0.04
C TRP A 443 -3.74 -12.64 0.13
N HIS A 444 -2.40 -12.70 0.21
CA HIS A 444 -1.59 -13.91 0.18
C HIS A 444 -0.72 -13.97 1.42
N ARG A 445 -0.89 -15.02 2.23
CA ARG A 445 -0.14 -15.19 3.49
C ARG A 445 1.16 -15.92 3.27
N ASN A 446 2.20 -15.54 4.02
CA ASN A 446 3.53 -16.17 3.96
C ASN A 446 3.55 -17.65 4.39
N GLN A 447 2.55 -18.10 5.16
CA GLN A 447 2.43 -19.49 5.60
C GLN A 447 1.84 -20.40 4.52
N ASP A 448 1.11 -19.84 3.55
CA ASP A 448 0.45 -20.59 2.50
C ASP A 448 1.32 -20.70 1.24
N GLY A 449 0.90 -21.53 0.29
CA GLY A 449 1.54 -21.60 -1.02
C GLY A 449 1.38 -20.30 -1.82
N TYR A 450 2.29 -20.06 -2.79
CA TYR A 450 2.37 -18.82 -3.57
C TYR A 450 1.11 -18.43 -4.36
N ALA A 451 0.20 -19.38 -4.57
CA ALA A 451 -1.05 -19.21 -5.30
C ALA A 451 -2.30 -19.20 -4.39
N VAL A 452 -2.13 -19.36 -3.08
CA VAL A 452 -3.24 -19.48 -2.13
C VAL A 452 -3.67 -18.09 -1.68
N GLU A 453 -4.94 -17.81 -1.88
CA GLU A 453 -5.58 -16.54 -1.55
C GLU A 453 -6.36 -16.69 -0.24
N ALA A 454 -5.94 -15.99 0.81
CA ALA A 454 -6.53 -16.12 2.15
C ALA A 454 -7.77 -15.23 2.33
N ASP A 455 -7.76 -14.05 1.72
CA ASP A 455 -8.94 -13.19 1.53
C ASP A 455 -8.97 -12.67 0.10
N THR A 456 -10.18 -12.51 -0.44
CA THR A 456 -10.41 -12.13 -1.83
C THR A 456 -11.64 -11.25 -1.95
N MET A 457 -11.63 -10.35 -2.93
CA MET A 457 -12.78 -9.51 -3.23
C MET A 457 -12.80 -9.11 -4.69
N TRP A 458 -13.98 -9.15 -5.32
CA TRP A 458 -14.21 -8.43 -6.57
C TRP A 458 -14.55 -6.99 -6.24
N PHE A 459 -13.76 -6.06 -6.78
CA PHE A 459 -14.07 -4.65 -6.77
C PHE A 459 -14.94 -4.31 -7.96
N PHE A 460 -16.06 -3.65 -7.70
CA PHE A 460 -16.88 -3.03 -8.74
C PHE A 460 -16.62 -1.53 -8.77
N ASN A 461 -16.23 -1.02 -9.94
CA ASN A 461 -15.79 0.36 -10.10
C ASN A 461 -16.87 1.37 -9.68
N ARG A 462 -16.51 2.35 -8.85
CA ARG A 462 -17.46 3.31 -8.28
C ARG A 462 -18.01 4.34 -9.28
N TYR A 463 -17.43 4.44 -10.46
CA TYR A 463 -17.91 5.29 -11.54
C TYR A 463 -18.69 4.50 -12.60
N ASN A 464 -18.10 3.42 -13.12
CA ASN A 464 -18.66 2.66 -14.24
C ASN A 464 -19.59 1.51 -13.81
N HIS A 465 -19.46 0.99 -12.59
CA HIS A 465 -20.27 -0.13 -12.09
C HIS A 465 -20.53 -0.04 -10.56
N PRO A 466 -21.23 1.00 -10.06
CA PRO A 466 -21.38 1.27 -8.63
C PRO A 466 -22.45 0.38 -7.96
N VAL A 467 -22.28 -0.94 -8.05
CA VAL A 467 -23.15 -1.92 -7.36
C VAL A 467 -22.50 -2.35 -6.05
N ASP A 468 -23.28 -2.94 -5.15
CA ASP A 468 -22.77 -3.40 -3.86
C ASP A 468 -21.79 -4.56 -4.03
N ASP A 469 -20.52 -4.32 -3.70
CA ASP A 469 -19.44 -5.32 -3.68
C ASP A 469 -19.18 -5.87 -2.27
N SER A 470 -19.98 -5.50 -1.26
CA SER A 470 -19.80 -5.98 0.10
C SER A 470 -19.84 -7.50 0.19
N THR A 471 -18.87 -8.07 0.91
CA THR A 471 -18.81 -9.52 1.15
C THR A 471 -19.98 -10.00 2.01
N SER A 472 -20.61 -9.11 2.78
CA SER A 472 -21.83 -9.37 3.56
C SER A 472 -23.11 -9.47 2.71
N ALA A 473 -23.09 -9.07 1.43
CA ALA A 473 -24.24 -9.19 0.51
C ALA A 473 -24.24 -10.50 -0.30
N GLN A 474 -23.16 -11.28 -0.28
CA GLN A 474 -22.99 -12.51 -1.07
C GLN A 474 -23.21 -13.81 -0.27
N SER A 475 -23.54 -13.72 1.02
CA SER A 475 -23.79 -14.87 1.91
C SER A 475 -25.27 -15.16 2.14
#